data_AF-A0A7U9R7Q0-F1
#
_entry.id   AF-A0A7U9R7Q0-F1
#
_cell.length_a   1.000
_cell.length_b   1.000
_cell.length_c   1.000
_cell.angle_alpha   90.00
_cell.angle_beta   90.00
_cell.angle_gamma   90.00
#
_symmetry.space_group_name_H-M   'P 1'
#
loop_
_entity.id
_entity.type
_entity.pdbx_description
1 polymer ?
#
loop_
_entity_poly.entity_id
_entity_poly.type
_entity_poly.pdbx_seq_one_letter_code
_entity_poly.pdbx_strand_id
1 'polypeptide(L)'
;MKQITKVRKSVCAMANQLRKAGYSLKEAFKKAWQRVKLSMTVRAAGTTFENRQERLAFLQQFKPEDLTVTLEREKENKFDCNAIQIVVHIKPIRRRTVIGYVPKGLARELSKVLDMGIQVTASLIQIIGGYGWKESLGALINITV
;
A
#
# COMPACT_ATOMS: atom_id res chain seq x y z
N MET A 1 17.30 -17.86 10.63
CA MET A 1 17.79 -16.81 11.56
C MET A 1 17.71 -15.38 10.99
N LYS A 2 18.15 -15.12 9.74
CA LYS A 2 18.22 -13.76 9.13
C LYS A 2 16.87 -13.00 9.06
N GLN A 3 15.75 -13.69 8.83
CA GLN A 3 14.41 -13.07 8.70
C GLN A 3 13.87 -12.48 10.02
N ILE A 4 14.02 -13.18 11.16
CA ILE A 4 13.54 -12.70 12.48
C ILE A 4 14.22 -11.39 12.87
N THR A 5 15.53 -11.27 12.60
CA THR A 5 16.28 -10.04 12.82
C THR A 5 15.81 -8.88 11.94
N LYS A 6 15.41 -9.15 10.69
CA LYS A 6 14.90 -8.11 9.77
C LYS A 6 13.56 -7.57 10.27
N VAL A 7 12.64 -8.46 10.66
CA VAL A 7 11.33 -8.11 11.27
C VAL A 7 11.50 -7.26 12.53
N ARG A 8 12.38 -7.66 13.45
CA ARG A 8 12.64 -6.90 14.69
C ARG A 8 13.22 -5.52 14.41
N LYS A 9 14.11 -5.38 13.41
CA LYS A 9 14.64 -4.08 12.98
C LYS A 9 13.54 -3.19 12.38
N SER A 10 12.68 -3.72 11.52
CA SER A 10 11.54 -2.98 10.96
C SER A 10 10.56 -2.52 12.05
N VAL A 11 10.23 -3.40 13.01
CA VAL A 11 9.39 -3.05 14.17
C VAL A 11 10.04 -1.95 14.99
N CYS A 12 11.32 -2.08 15.35
CA CYS A 12 12.02 -1.05 16.14
C CYS A 12 12.07 0.29 15.40
N ALA A 13 12.37 0.29 14.10
CA ALA A 13 12.38 1.50 13.29
C ALA A 13 11.00 2.17 13.29
N MET A 14 9.94 1.39 13.08
CA MET A 14 8.56 1.89 13.04
C MET A 14 8.08 2.37 14.42
N ALA A 15 8.39 1.62 15.48
CA ALA A 15 8.06 2.00 16.85
C ALA A 15 8.79 3.30 17.25
N ASN A 16 10.04 3.49 16.82
CA ASN A 16 10.77 4.74 17.06
C ASN A 16 10.13 5.93 16.34
N GLN A 17 9.63 5.75 15.11
CA GLN A 17 8.87 6.79 14.40
C GLN A 17 7.54 7.12 15.08
N LEU A 18 6.82 6.10 15.55
CA LEU A 18 5.58 6.29 16.29
C LEU A 18 5.82 7.01 17.62
N ARG A 19 6.92 6.70 18.31
CA ARG A 19 7.32 7.43 19.52
C ARG A 19 7.59 8.90 19.24
N LYS A 20 8.28 9.22 18.13
CA LYS A 20 8.50 10.61 17.68
C LYS A 20 7.19 11.33 17.33
N ALA A 21 6.14 10.60 16.97
CA ALA A 21 4.82 11.16 16.70
C ALA A 21 3.95 11.36 17.96
N GLY A 22 4.49 11.12 19.16
CA GLY A 22 3.82 11.36 20.44
C GLY A 22 3.16 10.13 21.06
N TYR A 23 3.29 8.95 20.46
CA TYR A 23 2.78 7.71 21.06
C TYR A 23 3.67 7.23 22.21
N SER A 24 3.07 6.62 23.23
CA SER A 24 3.82 5.96 24.29
C SER A 24 4.66 4.80 23.73
N LEU A 25 5.78 4.48 24.39
CA LEU A 25 6.68 3.40 23.94
C LEU A 25 5.94 2.07 23.78
N LYS A 26 5.05 1.75 24.73
CA LYS A 26 4.24 0.53 24.73
C LYS A 26 3.27 0.48 23.53
N GLU A 27 2.57 1.57 23.25
CA GLU A 27 1.64 1.66 22.13
C GLU A 27 2.35 1.65 20.77
N ALA A 28 3.48 2.36 20.67
CA ALA A 28 4.31 2.42 19.49
C ALA A 28 4.80 1.02 19.08
N PHE A 29 5.32 0.24 20.05
CA PHE A 29 5.74 -1.14 19.79
C PHE A 29 4.58 -2.08 19.50
N LYS A 30 3.43 -1.95 20.20
CA LYS A 30 2.26 -2.79 19.93
C LYS A 30 1.70 -2.57 18.53
N LYS A 31 1.59 -1.30 18.10
CA LYS A 31 1.15 -0.91 16.75
C LYS A 31 2.17 -1.32 15.68
N ALA A 32 3.46 -1.09 15.91
CA ALA A 32 4.52 -1.53 15.00
C ALA A 32 4.54 -3.05 14.83
N TRP A 33 4.40 -3.80 15.93
CA TRP A 33 4.37 -5.26 15.89
C TRP A 33 3.13 -5.79 15.17
N GLN A 34 1.95 -5.22 15.43
CA GLN A 34 0.74 -5.56 14.67
C GLN A 34 0.92 -5.29 13.16
N ARG A 35 1.47 -4.13 12.79
CA ARG A 35 1.63 -3.72 11.39
C ARG A 35 2.69 -4.49 10.61
N VAL A 36 3.75 -4.95 11.29
CA VAL A 36 4.81 -5.75 10.65
C VAL A 36 4.44 -7.24 10.63
N LYS A 37 3.72 -7.75 11.63
CA LYS A 37 3.38 -9.17 11.72
C LYS A 37 2.09 -9.53 10.97
N LEU A 38 1.15 -8.61 10.86
CA LEU A 38 -0.04 -8.73 10.01
C LEU A 38 0.25 -7.93 8.75
N SER A 39 0.57 -8.62 7.66
CA SER A 39 0.55 -7.99 6.35
C SER A 39 -0.78 -7.22 6.20
N MET A 40 -0.70 -5.93 5.90
CA MET A 40 -1.86 -5.05 5.97
C MET A 40 -2.64 -5.17 4.67
N THR A 41 -3.74 -5.92 4.69
CA THR A 41 -4.74 -5.87 3.62
C THR A 41 -5.47 -4.53 3.68
N VAL A 42 -5.30 -3.72 2.65
CA VAL A 42 -5.94 -2.41 2.54
C VAL A 42 -6.73 -2.27 1.26
N ARG A 43 -7.84 -1.56 1.33
CA ARG A 43 -8.59 -1.14 0.13
C ARG A 43 -7.90 0.10 -0.45
N ALA A 44 -7.59 0.05 -1.75
CA ALA A 44 -7.09 1.20 -2.48
C ALA A 44 -8.10 2.36 -2.42
N ALA A 45 -7.62 3.56 -2.13
CA ALA A 45 -8.40 4.78 -2.13
C ALA A 45 -8.37 5.43 -3.53
N GLY A 46 -9.40 6.22 -3.83
CA GLY A 46 -9.48 6.99 -5.07
C GLY A 46 -9.72 6.16 -6.33
N THR A 47 -10.20 4.91 -6.21
CA THR A 47 -10.43 4.01 -7.35
C THR A 47 -11.53 4.48 -8.30
N THR A 48 -12.38 5.41 -7.86
CA THR A 48 -13.49 5.99 -8.64
C THR A 48 -13.11 7.26 -9.42
N PHE A 49 -11.93 7.82 -9.17
CA PHE A 49 -11.50 9.07 -9.80
C PHE A 49 -10.75 8.81 -11.11
N GLU A 50 -10.87 9.75 -12.05
CA GLU A 50 -10.28 9.65 -13.40
C GLU A 50 -10.68 8.33 -14.09
N ASN A 51 -9.81 7.82 -14.96
CA ASN A 51 -10.06 6.59 -15.68
C ASN A 51 -9.64 5.31 -14.91
N ARG A 52 -9.76 5.31 -13.58
CA ARG A 52 -9.32 4.18 -12.73
C ARG A 52 -10.29 3.00 -12.74
N GLN A 53 -11.58 3.24 -13.00
CA GLN A 53 -12.57 2.17 -13.13
C GLN A 53 -12.29 1.29 -14.36
N GLU A 54 -12.04 1.90 -15.54
CA GLU A 54 -11.69 1.13 -16.74
C GLU A 54 -10.33 0.42 -16.57
N ARG A 55 -9.36 1.06 -15.91
CA ARG A 55 -8.06 0.43 -15.60
C ARG A 55 -8.23 -0.80 -14.70
N LEU A 56 -9.09 -0.72 -13.68
CA LEU A 56 -9.39 -1.85 -12.80
C LEU A 56 -10.11 -2.98 -13.55
N ALA A 57 -11.09 -2.64 -14.41
CA ALA A 57 -11.77 -3.62 -15.24
C ALA A 57 -10.79 -4.32 -16.20
N PHE A 58 -9.89 -3.55 -16.83
CA PHE A 58 -8.85 -4.09 -17.69
C PHE A 58 -7.90 -5.04 -16.96
N LEU A 59 -7.54 -4.72 -15.71
CA LEU A 59 -6.66 -5.57 -14.90
C LEU A 59 -7.28 -6.92 -14.53
N GLN A 60 -8.61 -7.04 -14.48
CA GLN A 60 -9.29 -8.32 -14.20
C GLN A 60 -9.05 -9.38 -15.30
N GLN A 61 -8.64 -8.96 -16.50
CA GLN A 61 -8.36 -9.86 -17.62
C GLN A 61 -7.01 -10.59 -17.47
N PHE A 62 -6.14 -10.13 -16.57
CA PHE A 62 -4.79 -10.67 -16.38
C PHE A 62 -4.74 -11.65 -15.21
N LYS A 63 -3.84 -12.63 -15.30
CA LYS A 63 -3.56 -13.54 -14.19
C LYS A 63 -2.83 -12.77 -13.08
N PRO A 64 -3.06 -13.09 -11.79
CA PRO A 64 -2.35 -12.45 -10.69
C PRO A 64 -0.81 -12.53 -10.80
N GLU A 65 -0.29 -13.61 -11.38
CA GLU A 65 1.15 -13.84 -11.60
C GLU A 65 1.79 -12.84 -12.59
N ASP A 66 0.97 -12.32 -13.51
CA ASP A 66 1.35 -11.34 -14.52
C ASP A 66 1.32 -9.91 -13.98
N LEU A 67 0.76 -9.72 -12.79
CA LEU A 67 0.60 -8.43 -12.14
C LEU A 67 1.60 -8.29 -10.98
N THR A 68 2.31 -7.18 -10.96
CA THR A 68 3.17 -6.82 -9.82
C THR A 68 2.82 -5.43 -9.33
N VAL A 69 2.92 -5.20 -8.02
CA VAL A 69 2.51 -3.93 -7.41
C VAL A 69 3.70 -3.26 -6.78
N THR A 70 3.85 -1.97 -7.07
CA THR A 70 4.82 -1.09 -6.39
C THR A 70 4.10 0.07 -5.73
N LEU A 71 4.67 0.52 -4.62
CA LEU A 71 4.21 1.71 -3.90
C LEU A 71 5.17 2.85 -4.21
N GLU A 72 4.67 3.91 -4.83
CA GLU A 72 5.49 5.06 -5.25
C GLU A 72 5.07 6.32 -4.46
N ARG A 73 6.05 7.06 -3.94
CA ARG A 73 5.80 8.31 -3.21
C ARG A 73 5.44 9.43 -4.19
N GLU A 74 4.35 10.14 -3.90
CA GLU A 74 3.98 11.36 -4.63
C GLU A 74 4.07 12.56 -3.67
N LYS A 75 5.27 13.13 -3.54
CA LYS A 75 5.55 14.22 -2.58
C LYS A 75 4.91 15.55 -2.98
N GLU A 76 4.72 15.74 -4.29
CA GLU A 76 4.18 16.96 -4.89
C GLU A 76 2.65 16.92 -5.04
N ASN A 77 1.99 15.93 -4.45
CA ASN A 77 0.54 15.83 -4.49
C ASN A 77 -0.09 17.05 -3.80
N LYS A 78 -0.96 17.76 -4.52
CA LYS A 78 -1.59 19.02 -4.07
C LYS A 78 -2.50 18.84 -2.85
N PHE A 79 -2.98 17.63 -2.57
CA PHE A 79 -3.96 17.34 -1.52
C PHE A 79 -3.34 16.63 -0.29
N ASP A 80 -2.25 15.87 -0.48
CA ASP A 80 -1.56 15.16 0.59
C ASP A 80 -0.07 14.89 0.25
N CYS A 81 0.86 15.59 0.91
CA CYS A 81 2.29 15.37 0.75
C CYS A 81 2.76 13.96 1.17
N ASN A 82 1.93 13.21 1.89
CA ASN A 82 2.16 11.82 2.28
C ASN A 82 1.58 10.81 1.29
N ALA A 83 1.04 11.25 0.15
CA ALA A 83 0.41 10.38 -0.83
C ALA A 83 1.36 9.28 -1.33
N ILE A 84 0.83 8.07 -1.43
CA ILE A 84 1.52 6.89 -1.95
C ILE A 84 0.62 6.29 -3.02
N GLN A 85 1.11 6.29 -4.24
CA GLN A 85 0.45 5.70 -5.39
C GLN A 85 0.62 4.18 -5.36
N ILE A 86 -0.45 3.48 -5.73
CA ILE A 86 -0.45 2.05 -5.97
C ILE A 86 -0.31 1.86 -7.48
N VAL A 87 0.87 1.43 -7.90
CA VAL A 87 1.22 1.22 -9.30
C VAL A 87 1.22 -0.27 -9.59
N VAL A 88 0.42 -0.68 -10.58
CA VAL A 88 0.38 -2.06 -11.06
C VAL A 88 1.18 -2.14 -12.36
N HIS A 89 2.15 -3.04 -12.41
CA HIS A 89 2.93 -3.39 -13.59
C HIS A 89 2.39 -4.69 -14.18
N ILE A 90 2.09 -4.64 -15.47
CA ILE A 90 1.49 -5.71 -16.25
C ILE A 90 2.61 -6.32 -17.11
N LYS A 91 3.16 -7.46 -16.67
CA LYS A 91 4.35 -8.07 -17.29
C LYS A 91 4.15 -8.40 -18.78
N PRO A 92 3.02 -9.01 -19.22
CA PRO A 92 2.84 -9.42 -20.62
C PRO A 92 2.95 -8.28 -21.62
N ILE A 93 2.46 -7.09 -21.25
CA ILE A 93 2.42 -5.92 -22.13
C ILE A 93 3.44 -4.84 -21.76
N ARG A 94 4.28 -5.09 -20.73
CA ARG A 94 5.29 -4.15 -20.20
C ARG A 94 4.74 -2.75 -19.92
N ARG A 95 3.49 -2.65 -19.47
CA ARG A 95 2.85 -1.37 -19.10
C ARG A 95 2.69 -1.29 -17.59
N ARG A 96 2.67 -0.06 -17.08
CA ARG A 96 2.31 0.24 -15.69
C ARG A 96 1.15 1.20 -15.63
N THR A 97 0.32 1.07 -14.59
CA THR A 97 -0.85 1.91 -14.40
C THR A 97 -1.08 2.20 -12.92
N VAL A 98 -1.54 3.42 -12.62
CA VAL A 98 -1.94 3.81 -11.27
C VAL A 98 -3.40 3.44 -11.07
N ILE A 99 -3.67 2.60 -10.07
CA ILE A 99 -5.02 2.10 -9.77
C ILE A 99 -5.67 2.84 -8.59
N GLY A 100 -4.88 3.60 -7.83
CA GLY A 100 -5.35 4.34 -6.68
C GLY A 100 -4.22 4.70 -5.73
N TYR A 101 -4.60 5.01 -4.50
CA TYR A 101 -3.70 5.47 -3.44
C TYR A 101 -3.82 4.60 -2.19
N VAL A 102 -2.75 4.57 -1.40
CA VAL A 102 -2.84 4.07 -0.03
C VAL A 102 -3.76 5.01 0.77
N PRO A 103 -4.67 4.49 1.61
CA PRO A 103 -5.55 5.32 2.43
C PRO A 103 -4.77 6.36 3.24
N LYS A 104 -5.25 7.61 3.27
CA LYS A 104 -4.58 8.78 3.89
C LYS A 104 -4.02 8.50 5.30
N GLY A 105 -4.82 7.83 6.14
CA GLY A 105 -4.41 7.49 7.51
C GLY A 105 -3.17 6.59 7.56
N LEU A 106 -3.09 5.60 6.67
CA LEU A 106 -1.92 4.72 6.56
C LEU A 106 -0.77 5.39 5.80
N ALA A 107 -1.07 6.17 4.77
CA ALA A 107 -0.09 6.87 3.96
C ALA A 107 0.79 7.82 4.80
N ARG A 108 0.22 8.49 5.81
CA ARG A 108 0.96 9.36 6.75
C ARG A 108 2.09 8.66 7.51
N GLU A 109 1.94 7.37 7.79
CA GLU A 109 2.97 6.60 8.50
C GLU A 109 3.88 5.87 7.53
N LEU A 110 3.30 5.26 6.50
CA LEU A 110 4.03 4.49 5.50
C LEU A 110 4.94 5.38 4.64
N SER A 111 4.57 6.63 4.42
CA SER A 111 5.40 7.62 3.71
C SER A 111 6.73 7.83 4.41
N LYS A 112 6.72 7.99 5.74
CA LYS A 112 7.95 8.13 6.54
C LYS A 112 8.83 6.89 6.45
N VAL A 113 8.22 5.71 6.42
CA VAL A 113 8.93 4.42 6.28
C VAL A 113 9.61 4.34 4.91
N LEU A 114 8.89 4.68 3.84
CA LEU A 114 9.42 4.73 2.48
C LEU A 114 10.51 5.80 2.32
N ASP A 115 10.30 6.99 2.90
CA ASP A 115 11.26 8.10 2.89
C ASP A 115 12.54 7.78 3.67
N MET A 116 12.50 6.81 4.58
CA MET A 116 13.67 6.25 5.28
C MET A 116 14.41 5.17 4.48
N GLY A 117 13.96 4.84 3.27
CA GLY A 117 14.54 3.80 2.43
C GLY A 117 14.23 2.37 2.92
N ILE A 118 13.24 2.21 3.80
CA ILE A 118 12.79 0.87 4.21
C ILE A 118 11.99 0.27 3.06
N GLN A 119 12.40 -0.91 2.60
CA GLN A 119 11.72 -1.61 1.53
C GLN A 119 10.33 -2.07 1.98
N VAL A 120 9.30 -1.57 1.30
CA VAL A 120 7.92 -2.01 1.47
C VAL A 120 7.51 -2.76 0.21
N THR A 121 7.01 -3.97 0.39
CA THR A 121 6.49 -4.80 -0.70
C THR A 121 4.96 -4.74 -0.71
N ALA A 122 4.37 -4.70 -1.90
CA ALA A 122 2.92 -4.77 -2.07
C ALA A 122 2.55 -5.86 -3.06
N SER A 123 1.39 -6.49 -2.85
CA SER A 123 0.78 -7.41 -3.80
C SER A 123 -0.71 -7.14 -3.96
N LEU A 124 -1.21 -7.31 -5.18
CA LEU A 124 -2.64 -7.25 -5.45
C LEU A 124 -3.24 -8.58 -4.98
N ILE A 125 -4.17 -8.51 -4.01
CA ILE A 125 -4.91 -9.69 -3.56
C ILE A 125 -6.02 -9.99 -4.56
N GLN A 126 -6.88 -9.00 -4.77
CA GLN A 126 -8.01 -9.13 -5.69
C GLN A 126 -8.60 -7.75 -6.03
N ILE A 127 -9.28 -7.69 -7.16
CA ILE A 127 -10.15 -6.58 -7.54
C ILE A 127 -11.56 -6.92 -7.03
N ILE A 128 -12.17 -5.99 -6.32
CA ILE A 128 -13.47 -6.17 -5.65
C ILE A 128 -14.52 -5.22 -6.21
N GLY A 129 -15.79 -5.52 -5.97
CA GLY A 129 -16.92 -4.67 -6.39
C GLY A 129 -17.28 -4.87 -7.86
N GLY A 130 -18.22 -4.07 -8.36
CA GLY A 130 -18.75 -4.22 -9.72
C GLY A 130 -19.71 -5.40 -9.86
N TYR A 131 -20.31 -5.89 -8.77
CA TYR A 131 -21.24 -7.02 -8.79
C TYR A 131 -22.67 -6.63 -9.16
N GLY A 132 -22.95 -5.32 -9.30
CA GLY A 132 -24.29 -4.82 -9.62
C GLY A 132 -24.29 -3.41 -10.23
N TRP A 133 -25.47 -3.01 -10.72
CA TRP A 133 -25.69 -1.68 -11.31
C TRP A 133 -25.41 -0.58 -10.26
N LYS A 134 -24.48 0.34 -10.58
CA LYS A 134 -23.93 1.43 -9.73
C LYS A 134 -22.83 1.04 -8.73
N GLU A 135 -22.36 -0.20 -8.67
CA GLU A 135 -21.17 -0.53 -7.88
C GLU A 135 -19.89 -0.17 -8.61
N SER A 136 -18.97 0.51 -7.91
CA SER A 136 -17.63 0.79 -8.43
C SER A 136 -16.64 -0.30 -8.05
N LEU A 137 -15.71 -0.58 -8.97
CA LEU A 137 -14.56 -1.43 -8.73
C LEU A 137 -13.62 -0.81 -7.68
N GLY A 138 -13.03 -1.67 -6.87
CA GLY A 138 -11.98 -1.38 -5.93
C GLY A 138 -10.86 -2.42 -6.01
N ALA A 139 -9.76 -2.19 -5.30
CA ALA A 139 -8.65 -3.14 -5.22
C ALA A 139 -8.25 -3.38 -3.77
N LEU A 140 -8.01 -4.64 -3.44
CA LEU A 140 -7.42 -5.05 -2.17
C LEU A 140 -5.93 -5.31 -2.37
N ILE A 141 -5.11 -4.59 -1.63
CA ILE A 141 -3.66 -4.65 -1.68
C ILE A 141 -3.15 -5.17 -0.36
N ASN A 142 -2.28 -6.17 -0.40
CA ASN A 142 -1.50 -6.56 0.76
C ASN A 142 -0.23 -5.71 0.80
N ILE A 143 0.04 -5.06 1.93
CA ILE A 143 1.27 -4.28 2.15
C ILE A 143 2.09 -4.94 3.26
N THR A 144 3.36 -5.19 3.00
CA THR A 144 4.31 -5.79 3.94
C THR A 144 5.61 -4.98 4.00
N VAL A 145 6.16 -4.78 5.20
CA VAL A 145 7.33 -3.93 5.51
C VAL A 145 8.48 -4.76 6.09
#